data_AF-A0A443S364-F1
#
_entry.id   AF-A0A443S364-F1
#
_cell.length_a   1.000
_cell.length_b   1.000
_cell.length_c   1.000
_cell.angle_alpha   90.00
_cell.angle_beta   90.00
_cell.angle_gamma   90.00
#
_symmetry.space_group_name_H-M   'P 1'
#
loop_
_entity.id
_entity.type
_entity.pdbx_description
1 polymer ?
#
loop_
_entity_poly.entity_id
_entity_poly.type
_entity_poly.pdbx_seq_one_letter_code
_entity_poly.pdbx_strand_id
1 'polypeptide(L)'
;MYKLHRDYEVHSDSIVSGEKRSTIELSEFANDVFGKREQWSLQGLAEFLLGCSLRKDTSVRISKWSSDVLSMQQIDYAACDAFASLLLFHKINNHKKRMLQPSVFLQAE
;
A
#
# COMPACT_ATOMS: atom_id res chain seq x y z
N MET A 1 14.18 -9.11 -13.67
CA MET A 1 14.51 -7.77 -14.19
C MET A 1 13.29 -6.86 -14.04
N TYR A 2 13.34 -5.92 -13.08
CA TYR A 2 12.22 -5.04 -12.72
C TYR A 2 11.88 -4.07 -13.86
N LYS A 3 10.59 -3.79 -14.06
CA LYS A 3 10.09 -2.91 -15.14
C LYS A 3 10.73 -1.52 -15.09
N LEU A 4 10.88 -0.97 -13.89
CA LEU A 4 11.50 0.33 -13.66
C LEU A 4 12.95 0.40 -14.14
N HIS A 5 13.74 -0.65 -13.90
CA HIS A 5 15.12 -0.70 -14.36
C HIS A 5 15.19 -0.81 -15.88
N ARG A 6 14.35 -1.68 -16.47
CA ARG A 6 14.33 -1.94 -17.91
C ARG A 6 13.93 -0.71 -18.73
N ASP A 7 12.91 0.00 -18.28
CA ASP A 7 12.25 1.03 -19.09
C ASP A 7 12.73 2.45 -18.73
N TYR A 8 13.24 2.65 -17.51
CA TYR A 8 13.58 3.97 -16.96
C TYR A 8 14.95 4.03 -16.29
N GLU A 9 15.78 2.98 -16.38
CA GLU A 9 17.09 2.86 -15.70
C GLU A 9 17.03 3.06 -14.18
N VAL A 10 15.84 2.94 -13.58
CA VAL A 10 15.67 3.04 -12.13
C VAL A 10 15.99 1.68 -11.50
N HIS A 11 17.13 1.60 -10.81
CA HIS A 11 17.54 0.43 -10.04
C HIS A 11 16.65 0.22 -8.81
N SER A 12 15.47 -0.37 -9.03
CA SER A 12 14.49 -0.60 -7.97
C SER A 12 15.00 -1.53 -6.88
N ASP A 13 15.96 -2.42 -7.18
CA ASP A 13 16.60 -3.27 -6.17
C ASP A 13 17.17 -2.44 -5.02
N SER A 14 17.91 -1.36 -5.31
CA SER A 14 18.48 -0.49 -4.28
C SER A 14 17.42 0.21 -3.41
N ILE A 15 16.21 0.38 -3.94
CA ILE A 15 15.09 1.08 -3.30
C ILE A 15 14.23 0.11 -2.49
N VAL A 16 13.97 -1.07 -3.04
CA VAL A 16 13.03 -2.07 -2.51
C VAL A 16 13.71 -3.02 -1.55
N SER A 17 14.87 -3.56 -1.94
CA SER A 17 15.56 -4.66 -1.23
C SER A 17 17.00 -4.32 -0.82
N GLY A 18 17.55 -3.20 -1.31
CA GLY A 18 18.93 -2.76 -1.06
C GLY A 18 19.08 -1.81 0.11
N GLU A 19 20.28 -1.24 0.25
CA GLU A 19 20.73 -0.51 1.45
C GLU A 19 19.84 0.66 1.87
N LYS A 20 19.25 1.39 0.91
CA LYS A 20 18.36 2.53 1.22
C LYS A 20 17.01 2.09 1.77
N ARG A 21 16.51 0.93 1.32
CA ARG A 21 15.21 0.33 1.67
C ARG A 21 14.10 1.37 1.94
N SER A 22 13.90 2.27 0.98
CA SER A 22 13.03 3.44 1.15
C SER A 22 11.58 3.20 0.72
N THR A 23 11.20 1.95 0.48
CA THR A 23 9.82 1.53 0.24
C THR A 23 9.34 0.63 1.36
N ILE A 24 8.03 0.64 1.58
CA ILE A 24 7.36 -0.25 2.52
C ILE A 24 6.41 -1.14 1.73
N GLU A 25 6.62 -2.45 1.81
CA GLU A 25 5.68 -3.42 1.27
C GLU A 25 4.52 -3.59 2.27
N LEU A 26 3.31 -3.18 1.87
CA LEU A 26 2.16 -3.10 2.77
C LEU A 26 1.73 -4.47 3.28
N SER A 27 1.85 -5.52 2.48
CA SER A 27 1.50 -6.88 2.90
C SER A 27 2.39 -7.36 4.05
N GLU A 28 3.72 -7.17 3.90
CA GLU A 28 4.69 -7.51 4.94
C GLU A 28 4.47 -6.66 6.19
N PHE A 29 4.32 -5.34 6.01
CA PHE A 29 4.11 -4.43 7.12
C PHE A 29 2.83 -4.74 7.91
N ALA A 30 1.74 -5.09 7.22
CA ALA A 30 0.50 -5.52 7.87
C ALA A 30 0.69 -6.83 8.65
N ASN A 31 1.38 -7.81 8.07
CA ASN A 31 1.65 -9.08 8.73
C ASN A 31 2.46 -8.87 10.02
N ASP A 32 3.50 -8.03 9.98
CA ASP A 32 4.31 -7.71 11.16
C ASP A 32 3.50 -7.02 12.26
N VAL A 33 2.65 -6.06 11.89
CA VAL A 33 1.88 -5.25 12.86
C VAL A 33 0.71 -6.02 13.46
N PHE A 34 0.03 -6.86 12.67
CA PHE A 34 -1.15 -7.61 13.13
C PHE A 34 -0.84 -9.06 13.52
N GLY A 35 0.42 -9.49 13.46
CA GLY A 35 0.83 -10.87 13.78
C GLY A 35 0.21 -11.91 12.85
N LYS A 36 0.09 -11.58 11.55
CA LYS A 36 -0.54 -12.44 10.53
C LYS A 36 0.50 -13.01 9.55
N ARG A 37 0.07 -13.96 8.71
CA ARG A 37 0.90 -14.59 7.66
C ARG A 37 0.10 -14.72 6.36
N GLU A 38 -0.55 -13.64 5.95
CA GLU A 38 -1.40 -13.62 4.75
C GLU A 38 -0.63 -13.10 3.54
N GLN A 39 -1.12 -13.41 2.33
CA GLN A 39 -0.71 -12.75 1.10
C GLN A 39 -1.74 -11.66 0.76
N TRP A 40 -1.50 -10.46 1.28
CA TRP A 40 -2.45 -9.37 1.14
C TRP A 40 -2.42 -8.75 -0.26
N SER A 41 -3.59 -8.59 -0.85
CA SER A 41 -3.77 -7.62 -1.96
C SER A 41 -4.15 -6.25 -1.41
N LEU A 42 -3.96 -5.19 -2.20
CA LEU A 42 -4.41 -3.84 -1.84
C LEU A 42 -5.91 -3.80 -1.49
N GLN A 43 -6.73 -4.53 -2.25
CA GLN A 43 -8.15 -4.74 -1.95
C GLN A 43 -8.36 -5.44 -0.62
N GLY A 44 -7.66 -6.55 -0.37
CA GLY A 44 -7.82 -7.31 0.86
C GLY A 44 -7.49 -6.47 2.10
N LEU A 45 -6.48 -5.60 2.01
CA LEU A 45 -6.17 -4.65 3.07
C LEU A 45 -7.23 -3.55 3.20
N ALA A 46 -7.76 -3.03 2.09
CA ALA A 46 -8.86 -2.07 2.12
C ALA A 46 -10.10 -2.66 2.80
N GLU A 47 -10.46 -3.89 2.46
CA GLU A 47 -11.59 -4.59 3.07
C GLU A 47 -11.33 -4.86 4.55
N PHE A 48 -10.14 -5.31 4.90
CA PHE A 48 -9.77 -5.62 6.28
C PHE A 48 -9.69 -4.37 7.19
N LEU A 49 -9.12 -3.26 6.72
CA LEU A 49 -8.82 -2.08 7.55
C LEU A 49 -9.84 -0.95 7.40
N LEU A 50 -10.51 -0.84 6.25
CA LEU A 50 -11.44 0.23 5.94
C LEU A 50 -12.88 -0.26 5.79
N GLY A 51 -13.10 -1.58 5.66
CA GLY A 51 -14.43 -2.15 5.43
C GLY A 51 -15.00 -1.79 4.04
N CYS A 52 -14.14 -1.43 3.09
CA CYS A 52 -14.56 -1.04 1.74
C CYS A 52 -13.77 -1.77 0.66
N SER A 53 -14.43 -1.98 -0.47
CA SER A 53 -13.84 -2.55 -1.67
C SER A 53 -13.38 -1.44 -2.62
N LEU A 54 -12.20 -1.61 -3.22
CA LEU A 54 -11.72 -0.70 -4.27
C LEU A 54 -12.47 -0.96 -5.57
N ARG A 55 -12.73 0.10 -6.34
CA ARG A 55 -13.44 0.00 -7.61
C ARG A 55 -12.54 -0.64 -8.66
N LYS A 56 -12.73 -1.93 -8.90
CA LYS A 56 -11.97 -2.70 -9.89
C LYS A 56 -12.73 -2.83 -11.20
N ASP A 57 -12.92 -1.71 -11.90
CA ASP A 57 -13.42 -1.80 -13.27
C ASP A 57 -12.35 -2.47 -14.15
N THR A 58 -12.60 -3.72 -14.53
CA THR A 58 -11.68 -4.52 -15.34
C THR A 58 -11.40 -3.83 -16.67
N SER A 59 -12.39 -3.16 -17.27
CA SER A 59 -12.23 -2.48 -18.56
C SER A 59 -11.22 -1.34 -18.47
N VAL A 60 -11.21 -0.62 -17.35
CA VAL A 60 -10.23 0.44 -17.07
C VAL A 60 -8.86 -0.17 -16.76
N ARG A 61 -8.80 -1.21 -15.91
CA ARG A 61 -7.54 -1.84 -15.49
C ARG A 61 -6.74 -2.39 -16.67
N ILE A 62 -7.41 -3.00 -17.64
CA ILE A 62 -6.76 -3.59 -18.84
C ILE A 62 -6.79 -2.67 -20.06
N SER A 63 -7.20 -1.41 -19.89
CA SER A 63 -7.23 -0.41 -20.96
C SER A 63 -5.82 -0.04 -21.45
N LYS A 64 -5.75 0.77 -22.52
CA LYS A 64 -4.48 1.24 -23.09
C LYS A 64 -3.85 2.34 -22.24
N TRP A 65 -3.06 1.94 -21.24
CA TRP A 65 -2.31 2.84 -20.35
C TRP A 65 -1.13 3.57 -21.01
N SER A 66 -0.70 3.12 -22.19
CA SER A 66 0.35 3.77 -22.99
C SER A 66 -0.19 4.87 -23.92
N SER A 67 -1.44 5.32 -23.73
CA SER A 67 -2.00 6.42 -24.51
C SER A 67 -1.43 7.75 -24.05
N ASP A 68 -1.17 8.67 -24.99
CA ASP A 68 -0.60 10.00 -24.68
C ASP A 68 -1.50 10.85 -23.77
N VAL A 69 -2.81 10.59 -23.81
CA VAL A 69 -3.83 11.20 -22.95
C VAL A 69 -4.62 10.11 -22.27
N LEU A 70 -4.70 10.16 -20.95
CA LEU A 70 -5.52 9.24 -20.14
C LEU A 70 -6.96 9.71 -20.07
N SER A 71 -7.90 8.77 -20.05
CA SER A 71 -9.30 9.08 -19.75
C SER A 71 -9.48 9.42 -18.27
N MET A 72 -10.56 10.14 -17.93
CA MET A 72 -10.86 10.45 -16.53
C MET A 72 -10.98 9.18 -15.67
N GLN A 73 -11.54 8.10 -16.22
CA GLN A 73 -11.65 6.83 -15.52
C GLN A 73 -10.27 6.20 -15.22
N GLN A 74 -9.32 6.30 -16.14
CA GLN A 74 -7.94 5.85 -15.92
C GLN A 74 -7.25 6.69 -14.84
N ILE A 75 -7.42 8.01 -14.89
CA ILE A 75 -6.87 8.94 -13.88
C ILE A 75 -7.44 8.60 -12.49
N ASP A 76 -8.77 8.50 -12.38
CA ASP A 76 -9.45 8.17 -11.13
C ASP A 76 -9.00 6.80 -10.58
N TYR A 77 -8.87 5.80 -11.46
CA TYR A 77 -8.40 4.47 -11.08
C TYR A 77 -6.98 4.52 -10.51
N ALA A 78 -6.05 5.15 -11.23
CA ALA A 78 -4.65 5.24 -10.81
C ALA A 78 -4.50 6.07 -9.52
N ALA A 79 -5.24 7.17 -9.41
CA ALA A 79 -5.26 8.01 -8.22
C ALA A 79 -5.83 7.25 -7.01
N CYS A 80 -6.88 6.44 -7.21
CA CYS A 80 -7.47 5.62 -6.16
C CYS A 80 -6.48 4.59 -5.61
N ASP A 81 -5.76 3.86 -6.48
CA ASP A 81 -4.77 2.86 -6.06
C ASP A 81 -3.62 3.51 -5.25
N ALA A 82 -3.13 4.68 -5.69
CA ALA A 82 -2.08 5.42 -4.99
C ALA A 82 -2.56 5.95 -3.63
N PHE A 83 -3.76 6.55 -3.60
CA PHE A 83 -4.34 7.09 -2.37
C PHE A 83 -4.67 6.00 -1.36
N ALA A 84 -5.25 4.89 -1.81
CA ALA A 84 -5.55 3.74 -0.96
C ALA A 84 -4.27 3.20 -0.32
N SER A 85 -3.18 3.08 -1.08
CA SER A 85 -1.88 2.62 -0.57
C SER A 85 -1.36 3.51 0.56
N LEU A 86 -1.40 4.84 0.39
CA LEU A 86 -0.99 5.79 1.41
C LEU A 86 -1.89 5.75 2.66
N LEU A 87 -3.20 5.71 2.46
CA LEU A 87 -4.18 5.65 3.54
C LEU A 87 -4.01 4.38 4.37
N LEU A 88 -3.80 3.23 3.73
CA LEU A 88 -3.57 1.96 4.39
C LEU A 88 -2.27 1.97 5.20
N PHE A 89 -1.17 2.51 4.65
CA PHE A 89 0.06 2.73 5.42
C PHE A 89 -0.21 3.49 6.73
N HIS A 90 -0.94 4.61 6.66
CA HIS A 90 -1.26 5.39 7.85
C HIS A 90 -2.11 4.61 8.86
N LYS A 91 -3.08 3.81 8.40
CA LYS A 91 -3.90 2.97 9.29
C LYS A 91 -3.06 1.93 10.02
N ILE A 92 -2.19 1.21 9.29
CA ILE A 92 -1.30 0.19 9.87
C ILE A 92 -0.33 0.86 10.85
N ASN A 93 0.30 1.97 10.46
CA ASN A 93 1.27 2.67 11.29
C ASN A 93 0.64 3.25 12.57
N ASN A 94 -0.59 3.79 12.48
CA ASN A 94 -1.31 4.26 13.65
C ASN A 94 -1.69 3.12 14.60
N HIS A 95 -2.05 1.95 14.06
CA HIS A 95 -2.26 0.76 14.88
C HIS A 95 -0.97 0.33 15.61
N LYS A 96 0.16 0.26 14.89
CA LYS A 96 1.49 -0.01 15.46
C LYS A 96 1.83 0.96 16.59
N LYS A 97 1.65 2.27 16.38
CA LYS A 97 1.90 3.29 17.40
C LYS A 97 1.04 3.09 18.65
N ARG A 98 -0.23 2.72 18.50
CA ARG A 98 -1.11 2.44 19.64
C ARG A 98 -0.66 1.21 20.45
N MET A 99 -0.14 0.19 19.79
CA MET A 99 0.40 -1.01 20.47
C MET A 99 1.71 -0.74 21.21
N LEU A 100 2.49 0.26 20.76
CA LEU A 100 3.77 0.63 21.34
C LEU A 100 3.67 1.67 22.47
N GLN A 101 2.49 2.24 22.74
CA GLN A 101 2.27 3.10 23.89
C GLN A 101 2.00 2.23 25.12
N PRO A 102 2.85 2.23 26.17
CA PRO A 102 2.50 1.62 27.45
C PRO A 102 1.24 2.27 27.98
N SER A 103 0.30 1.49 28.50
CA SER A 103 -0.88 1.98 29.20
C SER A 103 -0.47 2.84 30.41
N VAL A 104 -0.37 4.16 30.21
CA VAL A 104 -0.25 5.14 31.31
C VAL A 104 -1.64 5.30 31.93
N PHE A 105 -2.15 4.30 32.66
CA PHE A 105 -3.28 4.43 33.58
C PHE A 105 -3.38 3.20 34.49
N LEU A 106 -2.53 3.16 35.51
CA LEU A 106 -2.77 2.42 36.76
C LEU A 106 -1.80 2.96 37.82
N GLN A 107 -2.09 4.17 38.28
CA GLN A 107 -1.66 4.72 39.58
C GLN A 107 -2.47 5.97 39.86
N ALA A 108 -3.65 5.75 40.45
CA ALA A 108 -4.31 6.70 41.32
C ALA A 108 -4.87 5.84 42.45
N GLU A 109 -4.04 5.65 43.46
CA GLU A 109 -4.46 5.28 44.82
C GLU A 109 -5.26 6.44 45.43
#